data_AF-A0A6C7E9H4-F1
#
_entry.id   AF-A0A6C7E9H4-F1
#
_cell.length_a   1.000
_cell.length_b   1.000
_cell.length_c   1.000
_cell.angle_alpha   90.00
_cell.angle_beta   90.00
_cell.angle_gamma   90.00
#
_symmetry.space_group_name_H-M   'P 1'
#
loop_
_entity.id
_entity.type
_entity.pdbx_description
1 polymer ?
#
loop_
_entity_poly.entity_id
_entity_poly.type
_entity_poly.pdbx_seq_one_letter_code
_entity_poly.pdbx_strand_id
1 'polypeptide(L)' 'MTALDAIGRMPGAGSPRVGELCAIDGLRVRRVPNFPCGWFYFASGDRVDVVRLLADAQDIAAVLADIDHE' A
#
# COMPACT_ATOMS: atom_id res chain seq x y z
N MET A 1 -1.55 -14.74 -11.42
CA MET A 1 -0.76 -14.33 -10.24
C MET A 1 -1.56 -13.26 -9.51
N THR A 2 -1.83 -13.44 -8.23
CA THR A 2 -2.64 -12.47 -7.47
C THR A 2 -1.81 -11.21 -7.17
N ALA A 3 -2.47 -10.11 -6.81
CA ALA A 3 -1.77 -8.88 -6.46
C ALA A 3 -0.84 -9.07 -5.24
N LEU A 4 -1.21 -9.92 -4.29
CA LEU A 4 -0.38 -10.23 -3.11
C LEU A 4 0.86 -11.06 -3.48
N ASP A 5 0.74 -12.06 -4.34
CA ASP A 5 1.89 -12.84 -4.82
C ASP A 5 2.94 -11.94 -5.50
N ALA A 6 2.45 -10.95 -6.27
CA ALA A 6 3.30 -9.99 -6.95
C ALA A 6 4.09 -9.11 -5.96
N ILE A 7 3.44 -8.70 -4.87
CA ILE A 7 4.07 -7.91 -3.79
C ILE A 7 5.13 -8.75 -3.08
N GLY A 8 4.82 -10.00 -2.72
CA GLY A 8 5.79 -10.89 -2.06
C GLY A 8 7.04 -11.17 -2.91
N ARG A 9 6.89 -11.27 -4.24
CA ARG A 9 8.03 -11.50 -5.15
C ARG A 9 8.90 -10.26 -5.36
N MET A 10 8.29 -9.07 -5.42
CA MET A 10 9.00 -7.81 -5.65
C MET A 10 8.43 -6.68 -4.77
N PRO A 11 8.73 -6.66 -3.47
CA PRO A 11 8.15 -5.70 -2.54
C PRO A 11 8.41 -4.23 -2.93
N GLY A 12 9.56 -3.95 -3.53
CA GLY A 12 9.95 -2.61 -4.01
C GLY A 12 9.20 -2.11 -5.26
N ALA A 13 8.34 -2.91 -5.88
CA ALA A 13 7.61 -2.54 -7.11
C ALA A 13 6.34 -1.71 -6.86
N GLY A 14 5.88 -1.57 -5.62
CA GLY A 14 4.76 -0.70 -5.26
C GLY A 14 5.14 0.78 -5.35
N SER A 15 4.19 1.64 -5.73
CA SER A 15 4.42 3.08 -5.82
C SER A 15 4.54 3.71 -4.43
N PRO A 16 5.56 4.55 -4.15
CA PRO A 16 5.67 5.30 -2.89
C PRO A 16 4.79 6.56 -2.85
N ARG A 17 4.20 6.96 -3.99
CA ARG A 17 3.61 8.28 -4.20
C ARG A 17 2.54 8.67 -3.18
N VAL A 18 1.68 7.73 -2.79
CA VAL A 18 0.61 8.02 -1.81
C VAL A 18 1.20 8.21 -0.41
N GLY A 19 2.21 7.41 -0.03
CA GLY A 19 2.94 7.59 1.23
C GLY A 19 3.60 8.96 1.32
N GLU A 20 4.29 9.39 0.27
CA GLU A 20 4.89 10.73 0.17
C GLU A 20 3.85 11.85 0.33
N LEU A 21 2.69 11.73 -0.31
CA LEU A 21 1.62 12.72 -0.24
C LEU A 21 0.95 12.78 1.14
N CYS A 22 0.90 11.65 1.86
CA CYS A 22 0.32 11.55 3.19
C CYS A 22 1.37 11.72 4.31
N ALA A 23 2.65 11.96 3.97
CA ALA A 23 3.77 12.00 4.90
C ALA A 23 3.99 10.70 5.72
N ILE A 24 3.63 9.54 5.16
CA ILE A 24 3.82 8.23 5.78
C ILE A 24 5.05 7.56 5.14
N ASP A 25 6.19 7.62 5.84
CA ASP A 25 7.47 7.16 5.31
C ASP A 25 7.47 5.64 5.01
N GLY A 26 8.04 5.26 3.88
CA GLY A 26 8.11 3.86 3.44
C GLY A 26 6.80 3.23 2.96
N LEU A 27 5.65 3.90 3.07
CA LEU A 27 4.36 3.36 2.63
C LEU A 27 4.32 3.21 1.10
N ARG A 28 3.92 2.02 0.64
CA ARG A 28 3.80 1.69 -0.78
C ARG A 28 2.40 1.23 -1.13
N VAL A 29 2.02 1.47 -2.39
CA VAL A 29 0.75 0.98 -2.95
C VAL A 29 0.99 0.12 -4.19
N ARG A 30 0.36 -1.05 -4.23
CA ARG A 30 0.26 -1.90 -5.42
C ARG A 30 -1.20 -2.02 -5.83
N ARG A 31 -1.51 -1.53 -7.03
CA ARG A 31 -2.83 -1.63 -7.67
C ARG A 31 -3.22 -3.08 -7.89
N VAL A 32 -4.50 -3.40 -7.65
CA VAL A 32 -5.08 -4.67 -8.04
C VAL A 32 -5.51 -4.57 -9.51
N PRO A 33 -4.96 -5.38 -10.43
CA PRO A 33 -5.35 -5.30 -11.84
C PRO A 33 -6.85 -5.52 -12.03
N ASN A 34 -7.49 -4.69 -12.86
CA ASN A 34 -8.92 -4.74 -13.18
C ASN A 34 -9.88 -4.37 -12.03
N PHE A 35 -9.38 -3.92 -10.88
CA PHE A 35 -10.21 -3.44 -9.78
C PHE A 35 -9.78 -2.03 -9.38
N PRO A 36 -10.71 -1.12 -9.04
CA PRO A 36 -10.40 0.23 -8.60
C PRO A 36 -9.96 0.24 -7.12
N CYS A 37 -8.93 -0.55 -6.79
CA CYS A 37 -8.39 -0.65 -5.43
C CYS A 37 -6.89 -1.01 -5.43
N GLY A 38 -6.24 -0.80 -4.29
CA GLY A 38 -4.82 -1.06 -4.12
C GLY A 38 -4.47 -1.55 -2.71
N TRP A 39 -3.49 -2.45 -2.65
CA TRP A 39 -2.88 -2.90 -1.40
C TRP A 39 -1.86 -1.86 -0.93
N PHE A 40 -2.04 -1.39 0.30
CA PHE A 40 -1.13 -0.51 1.02
C PHE A 40 -0.29 -1.34 1.97
N TYR A 41 1.03 -1.15 1.94
CA TYR A 41 1.96 -1.99 2.69
C TYR A 41 3.32 -1.31 2.91
N PHE A 42 4.08 -1.84 3.87
CA PHE A 42 5.50 -1.54 4.07
C PHE A 42 6.36 -2.73 3.63
N ALA A 43 7.48 -2.45 2.97
CA ALA A 43 8.46 -3.46 2.61
C ALA A 43 9.62 -3.43 3.62
N SER A 44 9.88 -4.56 4.28
CA SER A 44 10.97 -4.67 5.27
C SER A 44 11.73 -5.96 5.05
N GLY A 45 12.96 -5.88 4.54
CA GLY A 45 13.87 -7.02 4.42
C GLY A 45 13.21 -8.27 3.80
N ASP A 46 12.94 -9.27 4.64
CA ASP A 46 12.37 -10.58 4.30
C ASP A 46 10.83 -10.66 4.39
N ARG A 47 10.15 -9.56 4.75
CA ARG A 47 8.70 -9.52 4.92
C ARG A 47 8.03 -8.30 4.30
N VAL A 48 6.72 -8.40 4.18
CA VAL A 48 5.84 -7.30 3.82
C VAL A 48 4.76 -7.17 4.87
N ASP A 49 4.65 -5.98 5.44
CA ASP A 49 3.62 -5.65 6.42
C ASP A 49 2.45 -5.03 5.65
N VAL A 50 1.43 -5.84 5.35
CA VAL A 50 0.23 -5.40 4.65
C VAL A 50 -0.65 -4.63 5.62
N VAL A 51 -0.94 -3.39 5.27
CA VAL A 51 -1.76 -2.51 6.10
C VAL A 51 -3.23 -2.74 5.76
N ARG A 52 -3.67 -2.35 4.55
CA ARG A 52 -5.08 -2.37 4.14
C ARG A 52 -5.25 -2.49 2.61
N LEU A 53 -6.40 -3.02 2.16
CA LEU A 53 -6.89 -2.87 0.78
C LEU A 53 -7.89 -1.71 0.74
N LEU A 54 -7.60 -0.67 -0.02
CA LEU A 54 -8.49 0.49 -0.14
C LEU A 54 -8.96 0.66 -1.58
N ALA A 55 -10.24 0.98 -1.76
CA ALA A 55 -10.82 1.36 -3.03
C ALA A 55 -10.52 2.83 -3.35
N ASP A 56 -10.38 3.17 -4.63
CA ASP A 56 -10.07 4.54 -5.09
C ASP A 56 -11.16 5.56 -4.76
N ALA A 57 -12.39 5.08 -4.58
CA ALA A 57 -13.53 5.90 -4.21
C ALA A 57 -13.50 6.34 -2.73
N GLN A 58 -12.61 5.77 -1.91
CA GLN A 58 -12.46 6.16 -0.51
C GLN A 58 -11.55 7.39 -0.39
N ASP A 59 -11.74 8.18 0.66
CA ASP A 59 -10.76 9.18 1.07
C ASP A 59 -9.55 8.46 1.67
N ILE A 60 -8.60 8.12 0.81
CA ILE A 60 -7.41 7.36 1.19
C ILE A 60 -6.60 8.11 2.26
N ALA A 61 -6.46 9.43 2.15
CA ALA A 61 -5.69 10.20 3.12
C ALA A 61 -6.36 10.18 4.50
N ALA A 62 -7.68 10.40 4.56
CA ALA A 62 -8.42 10.34 5.81
C ALA A 62 -8.37 8.94 6.45
N VAL A 63 -8.50 7.88 5.65
CA VAL A 63 -8.40 6.51 6.16
C VAL A 63 -6.99 6.24 6.69
N LEU A 64 -5.95 6.67 5.98
CA LEU A 64 -4.55 6.43 6.33
C LEU A 64 -4.06 7.25 7.53
N ALA A 65 -4.70 8.36 7.88
CA ALA A 65 -4.31 9.22 9.00
C ALA A 65 -4.20 8.49 10.35
N ASP A 66 -4.97 7.43 10.56
CA ASP A 66 -4.95 6.65 11.80
C ASP A 66 -3.72 5.72 11.93
N ILE A 67 -2.95 5.48 10.86
CA ILE A 67 -1.81 4.54 10.89
C ILE A 67 -0.59 5.12 11.59
N ASP A 68 -0.41 6.45 11.58
CA ASP A 68 0.77 7.10 12.19
C ASP A 68 0.76 7.04 13.74
N HIS A 69 -0.29 6.48 14.36
CA HIS A 69 -0.52 6.54 15.81
C HIS A 69 -0.47 5.17 16.54
N GLU A 70 -0.02 4.08 15.90
CA GLU A 70 0.23 2.77 16.55
C GLU A 70 1.72 2.38 16.62
#